data_AF-A0A832J447-F1
#
_entry.id   AF-A0A832J447-F1
#
_cell.length_a   1.000
_cell.length_b   1.000
_cell.length_c   1.000
_cell.angle_alpha   90.00
_cell.angle_beta   90.00
_cell.angle_gamma   90.00
#
_symmetry.space_group_name_H-M   'P 1'
#
loop_
_entity.id
_entity.type
_entity.pdbx_description
1 polymer ?
#
loop_
_entity_poly.entity_id
_entity_poly.type
_entity_poly.pdbx_seq_one_letter_code
_entity_poly.pdbx_strand_id
1 'polypeptide(L)'
;AVSLEEKPTEPKSNYAVTGLYFYDNDVVEMAADLKPSARGELEITDINKIYLQQQRLHVERFSRGLAWLDTGTHSSLLEASLFIETIEKRQGLKISCPEEIAYRMNFIDAQQLEALAAPLRKSGYGEYLMRVLNEKIWS
;
A
#
# COMPACT_ATOMS: atom_id res chain seq x y z
N ALA A 1 10.52 10.54 -14.79
CA ALA A 1 9.37 11.40 -15.14
C ALA A 1 9.88 12.73 -15.71
N VAL A 2 9.04 13.53 -16.38
CA VAL A 2 9.45 14.84 -16.96
C VAL A 2 8.99 16.03 -16.11
N SER A 3 7.81 15.95 -15.51
CA SER A 3 7.28 16.97 -14.59
C SER A 3 6.27 16.34 -13.63
N LEU A 4 6.06 16.97 -12.47
CA LEU A 4 5.05 16.61 -11.48
C LEU A 4 4.25 17.86 -11.07
N GLU A 5 2.94 17.71 -10.95
CA GLU A 5 2.01 18.79 -10.58
C GLU A 5 0.99 18.25 -9.58
N GLU A 6 0.69 19.05 -8.56
CA GLU A 6 -0.23 18.69 -7.47
C GLU A 6 -1.62 19.24 -7.80
N LYS A 7 -2.60 18.34 -8.01
CA LYS A 7 -3.99 18.66 -8.43
C LYS A 7 -4.07 19.77 -9.50
N PRO A 8 -3.44 19.59 -10.69
CA PRO A 8 -3.52 20.58 -11.76
C PRO A 8 -4.96 20.72 -12.27
N THR A 9 -5.35 21.94 -12.64
CA THR A 9 -6.64 22.20 -13.31
C THR A 9 -6.70 21.56 -14.69
N GLU A 10 -5.55 21.48 -15.38
CA GLU A 10 -5.39 20.84 -16.68
C GLU A 10 -4.27 19.78 -16.60
N PRO A 11 -4.60 18.50 -16.30
CA PRO A 11 -3.61 17.44 -16.16
C PRO A 11 -2.86 17.15 -17.47
N LYS A 12 -1.52 17.10 -17.41
CA LYS A 12 -0.67 16.76 -18.58
C LYS A 12 -0.73 15.28 -18.98
N SER A 13 -1.24 14.42 -18.11
CA SER A 13 -1.43 12.98 -18.38
C SER A 13 -2.45 12.36 -17.43
N ASN A 14 -2.90 11.14 -17.73
CA ASN A 14 -3.77 10.35 -16.86
C ASN A 14 -3.01 9.52 -15.81
N TYR A 15 -1.70 9.74 -15.64
CA TYR A 15 -0.92 9.06 -14.61
C TYR A 15 -0.98 9.84 -13.30
N ALA A 16 -1.58 9.23 -12.27
CA ALA A 16 -1.50 9.71 -10.90
C ALA A 16 -0.31 9.07 -10.18
N VAL A 17 0.40 9.86 -9.38
CA VAL A 17 1.41 9.33 -8.44
C VAL A 17 0.66 8.66 -7.30
N THR A 18 1.02 7.42 -6.99
CA THR A 18 0.33 6.63 -5.98
C THR A 18 0.75 6.98 -4.56
N GLY A 19 -0.07 6.63 -3.58
CA GLY A 19 0.19 6.89 -2.15
C GLY A 19 1.30 6.04 -1.53
N LEU A 20 2.25 5.52 -2.31
CA LEU A 20 3.36 4.70 -1.84
C LEU A 20 4.68 5.32 -2.33
N TYR A 21 5.54 5.71 -1.38
CA TYR A 21 6.76 6.43 -1.65
C TYR A 21 7.93 5.77 -0.91
N PHE A 22 9.07 5.65 -1.58
CA PHE A 22 10.32 5.19 -0.99
C PHE A 22 11.35 6.31 -1.12
N TYR A 23 11.96 6.69 0.00
CA TYR A 23 12.96 7.74 0.06
C TYR A 23 14.20 7.26 0.82
N ASP A 24 15.34 7.87 0.51
CA ASP A 24 16.52 7.82 1.37
C ASP A 24 16.41 8.84 2.51
N ASN A 25 17.45 8.92 3.34
CA ASN A 25 17.42 9.70 4.57
C ASN A 25 17.32 11.22 4.35
N ASP A 26 17.71 11.72 3.17
CA ASP A 26 17.70 13.16 2.88
C ASP A 26 16.29 13.76 2.92
N VAL A 27 15.25 12.92 2.78
CA VAL A 27 13.85 13.33 2.84
C VAL A 27 13.50 14.09 4.13
N VAL A 28 14.19 13.80 5.23
CA VAL A 28 13.94 14.44 6.53
C VAL A 28 14.32 15.92 6.47
N GLU A 29 15.50 16.23 5.96
CA GLU A 29 15.97 17.62 5.81
C GLU A 29 15.14 18.35 4.76
N MET A 30 14.86 17.71 3.61
CA MET A 30 14.02 18.28 2.56
C MET A 30 12.62 18.64 3.07
N ALA A 31 12.01 17.77 3.88
CA ALA A 31 10.69 18.00 4.48
C ALA A 31 10.70 19.13 5.51
N ALA A 32 11.78 19.27 6.28
CA ALA A 32 11.93 20.36 7.25
C ALA A 32 12.01 21.74 6.58
N ASP A 33 12.60 21.82 5.38
CA ASP A 33 12.77 23.07 4.65
C ASP A 33 11.55 23.49 3.80
N LEU A 34 10.59 22.58 3.59
CA LEU A 34 9.39 22.86 2.81
C LEU A 34 8.62 24.08 3.32
N LYS A 35 8.01 24.79 2.37
CA LYS A 35 7.08 25.89 2.65
C LYS A 35 5.66 25.46 2.33
N PRO A 36 4.66 25.95 3.07
CA PRO A 36 3.27 25.68 2.75
C PRO A 36 2.94 26.09 1.31
N SER A 37 2.15 25.26 0.63
CA SER A 37 1.65 25.54 -0.72
C SER A 37 0.60 26.65 -0.71
N ALA A 38 0.07 26.99 -1.89
CA ALA A 38 -1.08 27.88 -2.00
C ALA A 38 -2.33 27.37 -1.25
N ARG A 39 -2.37 26.07 -0.90
CA ARG A 39 -3.43 25.44 -0.10
C ARG A 39 -3.14 25.46 1.41
N GLY A 40 -1.95 25.92 1.81
CA GLY A 40 -1.49 25.89 3.20
C GLY A 40 -0.97 24.52 3.65
N GLU A 41 -0.68 23.60 2.72
CA GLU A 41 -0.22 22.24 3.01
C GLU A 41 1.28 22.08 2.71
N LEU A 42 1.95 21.20 3.44
CA LEU A 42 3.28 20.72 3.07
C LEU A 42 3.12 19.54 2.11
N GLU A 43 3.38 19.78 0.83
CA GLU A 43 3.01 18.85 -0.24
C GLU A 43 4.06 17.75 -0.43
N ILE A 44 3.63 16.49 -0.40
CA ILE A 44 4.50 15.37 -0.79
C ILE A 44 4.96 15.50 -2.25
N THR A 45 4.14 16.12 -3.10
CA THR A 45 4.50 16.42 -4.50
C THR A 45 5.70 17.36 -4.59
N ASP A 46 5.92 18.25 -3.61
CA ASP A 46 7.09 19.13 -3.61
C ASP A 46 8.37 18.39 -3.23
N ILE A 47 8.31 17.43 -2.29
CA ILE A 47 9.42 16.48 -2.06
C ILE A 47 9.77 15.74 -3.35
N ASN A 48 8.77 15.15 -4.01
CA ASN A 48 8.99 14.42 -5.25
C ASN A 48 9.61 15.29 -6.36
N LYS A 49 9.23 16.58 -6.44
CA LYS A 49 9.86 17.55 -7.36
C LYS A 49 11.32 17.82 -7.01
N ILE A 50 11.69 17.92 -5.73
CA ILE A 50 13.09 18.09 -5.31
C ILE A 50 13.92 16.89 -5.79
N TYR A 51 13.47 15.65 -5.51
CA TYR A 51 14.13 14.44 -6.02
C TYR A 51 14.19 14.41 -7.55
N LEU A 52 13.14 14.87 -8.24
CA LEU A 52 13.12 14.95 -9.71
C LEU A 52 14.15 15.96 -10.25
N GLN A 53 14.25 17.15 -9.64
CA GLN A 53 15.23 18.18 -10.01
C GLN A 53 16.66 17.71 -9.79
N GLN A 54 16.89 16.91 -8.74
CA GLN A 54 18.18 16.27 -8.44
C GLN A 54 18.46 15.02 -9.30
N GLN A 55 17.56 14.64 -10.22
CA GLN A 55 17.65 13.42 -11.03
C GLN A 55 17.73 12.12 -10.21
N ARG A 56 17.20 12.15 -8.98
CA ARG A 56 17.16 11.01 -8.03
C ARG A 56 15.79 10.35 -7.95
N LEU A 57 14.78 10.91 -8.62
CA LEU A 57 13.45 10.33 -8.66
C LEU A 57 13.36 9.19 -9.68
N HIS A 58 13.15 7.97 -9.18
CA HIS A 58 12.73 6.85 -10.00
C HIS A 58 11.21 6.69 -9.97
N VAL A 59 10.58 6.48 -11.12
CA VAL A 59 9.12 6.33 -11.22
C VAL A 59 8.80 4.99 -11.86
N GLU A 60 8.23 4.10 -11.06
CA GLU A 60 7.75 2.80 -11.51
C GLU A 60 6.30 2.88 -11.97
N ARG A 61 6.01 2.26 -13.11
CA ARG A 61 4.65 2.23 -13.67
C ARG A 61 3.97 0.94 -13.27
N PHE A 62 2.90 1.06 -12.48
CA PHE A 62 2.03 -0.08 -12.26
C PHE A 62 1.29 -0.44 -13.55
N SER A 63 1.32 -1.74 -13.87
CA SER A 63 0.58 -2.26 -15.01
C SER A 63 -0.92 -2.21 -14.69
N ARG A 64 -1.74 -2.22 -15.75
CA ARG A 64 -3.20 -2.30 -15.61
C ARG A 64 -3.72 -3.56 -14.93
N GLY A 65 -2.85 -4.55 -14.69
CA GLY A 65 -3.18 -5.77 -13.94
C GLY A 65 -3.12 -5.57 -12.42
N LEU A 66 -2.53 -4.47 -11.92
CA LEU A 66 -2.61 -4.08 -10.52
C LEU A 66 -3.88 -3.26 -10.27
N ALA A 67 -4.56 -3.57 -9.17
CA ALA A 67 -5.62 -2.74 -8.63
C ALA A 67 -5.02 -1.77 -7.60
N TRP A 68 -5.11 -0.48 -7.88
CA TRP A 68 -4.93 0.57 -6.88
C TRP A 68 -6.29 1.19 -6.59
N LEU A 69 -6.76 0.97 -5.36
CA LEU A 69 -8.08 1.37 -4.90
C LEU A 69 -7.91 2.46 -3.85
N ASP A 70 -8.74 3.51 -3.95
CA ASP A 70 -8.80 4.59 -2.96
C ASP A 70 -10.14 4.56 -2.22
N THR A 71 -10.12 4.85 -0.92
CA THR A 71 -11.30 4.83 -0.06
C THR A 71 -11.75 6.24 0.34
N GLY A 72 -11.45 7.24 -0.48
CA GLY A 72 -11.79 8.65 -0.22
C GLY A 72 -13.28 8.98 -0.29
N THR A 73 -14.13 8.10 -0.82
CA THR A 73 -15.59 8.29 -0.88
C THR A 73 -16.34 7.05 -0.37
N HIS A 74 -17.60 7.22 0.04
CA HIS A 74 -18.44 6.08 0.45
C HIS A 74 -18.59 5.03 -0.66
N SER A 75 -18.76 5.47 -1.91
CA SER A 75 -18.87 4.57 -3.06
C SER A 75 -17.55 3.82 -3.30
N SER A 76 -16.41 4.52 -3.29
CA SER A 76 -15.12 3.89 -3.54
C SER A 76 -14.70 2.93 -2.42
N LEU A 77 -15.09 3.20 -1.18
CA LEU A 77 -14.94 2.26 -0.06
C LEU A 77 -15.74 0.97 -0.26
N LEU A 78 -16.99 1.08 -0.72
CA LEU A 78 -17.83 -0.09 -1.01
C LEU A 78 -17.25 -0.92 -2.16
N GLU A 79 -16.85 -0.27 -3.24
CA GLU A 79 -16.19 -0.93 -4.39
C GLU A 79 -14.92 -1.67 -3.96
N ALA A 80 -14.08 -1.03 -3.15
CA ALA A 80 -12.88 -1.68 -2.61
C ALA A 80 -13.21 -2.88 -1.74
N SER A 81 -14.23 -2.78 -0.89
CA SER A 81 -14.67 -3.88 -0.03
C SER A 81 -15.15 -5.08 -0.84
N LEU A 82 -15.96 -4.85 -1.88
CA LEU A 82 -16.47 -5.89 -2.76
C LEU A 82 -15.35 -6.54 -3.59
N PHE A 83 -14.36 -5.75 -4.02
CA PHE A 83 -13.18 -6.25 -4.73
C PHE A 83 -12.40 -7.25 -3.87
N ILE A 84 -12.09 -6.88 -2.62
CA ILE A 84 -11.40 -7.76 -1.67
C ILE A 84 -12.22 -9.01 -1.39
N GLU A 85 -13.51 -8.86 -1.06
CA GLU A 85 -14.41 -9.98 -0.75
C GLU A 85 -14.45 -11.01 -1.91
N THR A 86 -14.54 -10.52 -3.15
CA THR A 86 -14.60 -11.39 -4.33
C THR A 86 -13.34 -12.22 -4.50
N ILE A 87 -12.16 -11.62 -4.32
CA ILE A 87 -10.88 -12.33 -4.45
C ILE A 87 -10.72 -13.35 -3.31
N GLU A 88 -10.98 -12.93 -2.06
CA GLU A 88 -10.84 -13.84 -0.92
C GLU A 88 -11.75 -15.06 -1.04
N LYS A 89 -13.02 -14.86 -1.44
CA LYS A 89 -13.97 -15.96 -1.66
C LYS A 89 -13.53 -16.91 -2.78
N ARG A 90 -12.89 -16.39 -3.83
CA ARG A 90 -12.48 -17.19 -4.98
C ARG A 90 -11.20 -17.96 -4.74
N GLN A 91 -10.23 -17.37 -4.04
CA GLN A 91 -8.91 -17.98 -3.81
C GLN A 91 -8.84 -18.74 -2.49
N GLY A 92 -9.72 -18.42 -1.54
CA GLY A 92 -9.60 -18.90 -0.16
C GLY A 92 -8.48 -18.23 0.62
N LEU A 93 -7.69 -17.33 0.00
CA LEU A 93 -6.60 -16.58 0.62
C LEU A 93 -7.09 -15.23 1.14
N LYS A 94 -6.42 -14.70 2.16
CA LYS A 94 -6.70 -13.36 2.68
C LYS A 94 -5.75 -12.32 2.11
N ILE A 95 -6.28 -11.16 1.75
CA ILE A 95 -5.47 -10.04 1.27
C ILE A 95 -5.02 -9.20 2.46
N SER A 96 -3.74 -8.84 2.49
CA SER A 96 -3.16 -7.97 3.54
C SER A 96 -3.33 -8.52 4.96
N CYS A 97 -3.23 -9.84 5.15
CA CYS A 97 -3.18 -10.49 6.46
C CYS A 97 -1.78 -10.31 7.10
N PRO A 98 -1.62 -9.47 8.14
CA PRO A 98 -0.29 -9.16 8.68
C PRO A 98 0.40 -10.37 9.32
N GLU A 99 -0.35 -11.25 9.97
CA GLU A 99 0.18 -12.44 10.62
C GLU A 99 0.74 -13.44 9.61
N GLU A 100 0.05 -13.64 8.48
CA GLU A 100 0.55 -14.46 7.38
C GLU A 100 1.79 -13.83 6.73
N ILE A 101 1.77 -12.52 6.47
CA ILE A 101 2.91 -11.81 5.89
C ILE A 101 4.13 -11.95 6.81
N ALA A 102 3.96 -11.69 8.11
CA ALA A 102 5.03 -11.81 9.11
C ALA A 102 5.59 -13.24 9.17
N TYR A 103 4.72 -14.25 9.16
CA TYR A 103 5.14 -15.65 9.17
C TYR A 103 5.91 -16.02 7.89
N ARG A 104 5.40 -15.65 6.71
CA ARG A 104 6.07 -15.94 5.42
C ARG A 104 7.37 -15.16 5.23
N MET A 105 7.49 -13.98 5.82
CA MET A 105 8.73 -13.20 5.87
C MET A 105 9.70 -13.66 6.97
N ASN A 106 9.34 -14.69 7.74
CA ASN A 106 10.13 -15.22 8.88
C ASN A 106 10.36 -14.20 10.00
N PHE A 107 9.47 -13.22 10.16
CA PHE A 107 9.48 -12.31 11.31
C PHE A 107 8.92 -12.96 12.57
N ILE A 108 8.06 -13.97 12.40
CA ILE A 108 7.52 -14.80 13.47
C ILE A 108 7.63 -16.28 13.11
N ASP A 109 7.71 -17.14 14.11
CA ASP A 109 7.69 -18.59 13.95
C ASP A 109 6.27 -19.18 13.98
N ALA A 110 6.19 -20.50 13.78
CA ALA A 110 4.93 -21.24 13.76
C ALA A 110 4.17 -21.20 15.10
N GLN A 111 4.90 -21.19 16.23
CA GLN A 111 4.27 -21.17 17.57
C GLN A 111 3.66 -19.80 17.85
N GLN A 112 4.35 -18.73 17.43
CA GLN A 112 3.85 -17.36 17.50
C GLN A 112 2.61 -17.18 16.63
N LEU A 113 2.61 -17.70 15.40
CA LEU A 113 1.42 -17.65 14.53
C LEU A 113 0.24 -18.45 15.14
N GLU A 114 0.48 -19.64 15.69
CA GLU A 114 -0.56 -20.42 16.37
C GLU A 114 -1.15 -19.67 17.57
N ALA A 115 -0.32 -19.02 18.38
CA ALA A 115 -0.75 -18.23 19.52
C ALA A 115 -1.64 -17.04 19.09
N LEU A 116 -1.33 -16.38 17.96
CA LEU A 116 -2.17 -15.32 17.38
C LEU A 116 -3.49 -15.87 16.82
N ALA A 117 -3.48 -17.08 16.26
CA ALA A 117 -4.66 -17.72 15.70
C ALA A 117 -5.65 -18.21 16.76
N ALA A 118 -5.16 -18.68 17.91
CA ALA A 118 -5.96 -19.29 18.97
C ALA A 118 -7.17 -18.45 19.44
N PRO A 119 -7.04 -17.16 19.80
CA PRO A 119 -8.19 -16.35 20.22
C PRO A 119 -9.19 -16.07 19.09
N LEU A 120 -8.77 -16.17 17.83
CA LEU A 120 -9.56 -15.82 16.65
C LEU A 120 -10.25 -17.02 15.99
N ARG A 121 -10.11 -18.24 16.54
CA ARG A 121 -10.65 -19.47 15.90
C ARG A 121 -12.15 -19.41 15.65
N LYS A 122 -12.93 -18.66 16.45
CA LYS A 122 -14.38 -18.56 16.28
C LYS A 122 -14.85 -17.64 15.14
N SER A 123 -13.97 -16.82 14.56
CA SER A 123 -14.35 -15.81 13.55
C SER A 123 -14.07 -16.24 12.10
N GLY A 124 -13.56 -17.45 11.88
CA GLY A 124 -13.05 -17.92 10.59
C GLY A 124 -11.66 -17.35 10.23
N TYR A 125 -11.28 -16.19 10.79
CA TYR A 125 -9.92 -15.64 10.61
C TYR A 125 -8.87 -16.48 11.33
N GLY A 126 -9.12 -16.93 12.55
CA GLY A 126 -8.18 -17.83 13.24
C GLY A 126 -8.07 -19.20 12.55
N GLU A 127 -9.15 -19.71 11.95
CA GLU A 127 -9.10 -20.94 11.15
C GLU A 127 -8.22 -20.76 9.91
N TYR A 128 -8.30 -19.59 9.26
CA TYR A 128 -7.40 -19.22 8.16
C TYR A 128 -5.92 -19.26 8.59
N LEU A 129 -5.57 -18.62 9.71
CA LEU A 129 -4.20 -18.60 10.21
C LEU A 129 -3.68 -20.01 10.56
N MET A 130 -4.53 -20.87 11.13
CA MET A 130 -4.19 -22.27 11.37
C MET A 130 -3.95 -23.04 10.06
N ARG A 131 -4.66 -22.69 8.97
CA ARG A 131 -4.43 -23.30 7.66
C ARG A 131 -3.11 -22.84 7.04
N VAL A 132 -2.74 -21.57 7.21
CA VAL A 132 -1.44 -21.02 6.75
C VAL A 132 -0.25 -21.81 7.30
N LEU A 133 -0.33 -22.32 8.54
CA LEU A 133 0.71 -23.19 9.13
C LEU A 133 0.91 -24.51 8.37
N ASN A 134 -0.15 -25.01 7.72
CA ASN A 134 -0.18 -26.33 7.09
C ASN A 134 -0.10 -26.28 5.56
N GLU A 135 -0.40 -25.13 4.94
CA GLU A 135 -0.38 -24.96 3.48
C GLU A 135 0.98 -24.43 2.97
N LYS A 136 1.60 -25.20 2.06
CA LYS A 136 2.65 -24.67 1.18
C LYS A 136 1.99 -23.91 0.04
N ILE A 137 1.97 -22.58 0.15
CA ILE A 137 1.69 -21.72 -1.01
C ILE A 137 2.96 -21.71 -1.87
N TRP A 138 2.83 -22.11 -3.13
CA TRP A 138 3.93 -22.19 -4.07
C TRP A 138 4.53 -20.80 -4.31
N SER A 139 5.86 -20.72 -4.24
CA SER A 139 6.68 -19.58 -4.67
C SER A 139 7.31 -19.86 -6.02
#